data_AF-Q3BWE7-F1
#
_entry.id   AF-Q3BWE7-F1
#
_cell.length_a   1.000
_cell.length_b   1.000
_cell.length_c   1.000
_cell.angle_alpha   90.00
_cell.angle_beta   90.00
_cell.angle_gamma   90.00
#
_symmetry.space_group_name_H-M   'P 1'
#
loop_
_entity.id
_entity.type
_entity.pdbx_description
1 polymer ?
#
loop_
_entity_poly.entity_id
_entity_poly.type
_entity_poly.pdbx_seq_one_letter_code
_entity_poly.pdbx_strand_id
1 'polypeptide(L)'
;MARVIEFNIKGSADEVVALFNANRPADAVALLERHRQGQPEVVQESMDRYVGNQAQRSIAASTERAQTPSTAAGLQRLQSVQTTPPRFPSENEMALLADGQKYDVYASIAQLRGNAAADQALATPEQRVILGLRQENSTLDAMEDSAHPTQRRADNPATARDESRGGSGIYNDRLVVLWKDADGTAHVVESNRANTEPTAQYDHHAGNTGARPLGEGGRESRRFEPSPGFESITRPRKIEGDDVNADGVRDLGRLHEGTIEMQPAQHPNPLLAGTMDNALRPTQAAVAAGRGMVQRDSNADGWFDQTDVNGTQDLNDTFKIHRGSRSSTDSAGCQTIHADDYDAFLNAVQGNPAQTRWQYVLTNTTPGPVRVQQRDQGQGHEGAQPGQEERGPPPAQPLRQNGGPAVPAHGRPRQADAEGAQPMPHPLHAQASTLIGQLDASMGRVSDVHSERMSASLAHLAKEHGLERIDHVLLSNQTPRAAAGATVFVVQGEPGNPAHLRASMPTDVAVNTPVEQSLAKLQELETRTLAQAQSRVQERSMAQEEAIRPRSIG
;
A
#
# COMPACT_ATOMS: atom_id res chain seq x y z
N MET A 1 -11.64 -12.66 -47.01
CA MET A 1 -11.57 -12.50 -45.54
C MET A 1 -10.95 -11.14 -45.27
N ALA A 2 -11.73 -10.18 -44.76
CA ALA A 2 -11.19 -8.87 -44.44
C ALA A 2 -10.23 -9.03 -43.25
N ARG A 3 -8.96 -8.61 -43.39
CA ARG A 3 -8.05 -8.48 -42.24
C ARG A 3 -8.72 -7.51 -41.28
N VAL A 4 -9.18 -8.00 -40.14
CA VAL A 4 -9.42 -7.13 -38.98
C VAL A 4 -8.05 -6.54 -38.67
N ILE A 5 -7.87 -5.24 -38.92
CA ILE A 5 -6.63 -4.54 -38.58
C ILE A 5 -6.60 -4.51 -37.06
N GLU A 6 -5.68 -5.28 -36.47
CA GLU A 6 -5.41 -5.27 -35.04
C GLU A 6 -4.98 -3.86 -34.64
N PHE A 7 -5.61 -3.32 -33.59
CA PHE A 7 -5.29 -1.98 -33.10
C PHE A 7 -3.92 -2.01 -32.42
N ASN A 8 -2.96 -1.26 -32.96
CA ASN A 8 -1.59 -1.16 -32.47
C ASN A 8 -1.51 -0.17 -31.30
N ILE A 9 -1.60 -0.69 -30.07
CA ILE A 9 -1.68 0.11 -28.84
C ILE A 9 -0.44 0.99 -28.68
N LYS A 10 0.76 0.38 -28.75
CA LYS A 10 2.02 1.11 -28.57
C LYS A 10 2.26 2.14 -29.67
N GLY A 11 2.01 1.78 -30.93
CA GLY A 11 2.16 2.68 -32.07
C GLY A 11 1.24 3.90 -31.98
N SER A 12 -0.03 3.69 -31.63
CA SER A 12 -0.99 4.79 -31.41
C SER A 12 -0.61 5.68 -30.23
N ALA A 13 -0.05 5.12 -29.16
CA ALA A 13 0.48 5.91 -28.05
C ALA A 13 1.69 6.77 -28.48
N ASP A 14 2.58 6.24 -29.31
CA ASP A 14 3.77 6.96 -29.79
C ASP A 14 3.42 8.18 -30.65
N GLU A 15 2.35 8.09 -31.45
CA GLU A 15 1.80 9.24 -32.20
C GLU A 15 1.34 10.37 -31.26
N VAL A 16 0.69 10.02 -30.16
CA VAL A 16 0.24 10.99 -29.14
C VAL A 16 1.44 11.61 -28.41
N VAL A 17 2.43 10.79 -28.05
CA VAL A 17 3.68 11.25 -27.41
C VAL A 17 4.43 12.23 -28.32
N ALA A 18 4.46 11.99 -29.62
CA ALA A 18 5.09 12.90 -30.58
C ALA A 18 4.44 14.30 -30.56
N LEU A 19 3.12 14.40 -30.39
CA LEU A 19 2.42 15.68 -30.26
C LEU A 19 2.74 16.39 -28.94
N PHE A 20 2.84 15.65 -27.84
CA PHE A 20 3.30 16.22 -26.56
C PHE A 20 4.74 16.77 -26.68
N ASN A 21 5.63 16.02 -27.32
CA ASN A 21 7.02 16.45 -27.55
C ASN A 21 7.13 17.64 -28.51
N ALA A 22 6.16 17.80 -29.41
CA ALA A 22 6.02 18.98 -30.25
C ALA A 22 5.33 20.18 -29.56
N ASN A 23 5.11 20.11 -28.24
CA ASN A 23 4.43 21.15 -27.44
C ASN A 23 3.00 21.45 -27.93
N ARG A 24 2.26 20.41 -28.35
CA ARG A 24 0.87 20.48 -28.83
C ARG A 24 -0.08 19.66 -27.93
N PRO A 25 -0.23 19.98 -26.63
CA PRO A 25 -0.96 19.14 -25.68
C PRO A 25 -2.47 19.02 -25.98
N ALA A 26 -3.11 20.06 -26.52
CA ALA A 26 -4.53 19.99 -26.89
C ALA A 26 -4.76 18.99 -28.04
N ASP A 27 -3.90 19.00 -29.06
CA ASP A 27 -3.97 18.06 -30.18
C ASP A 27 -3.62 16.63 -29.72
N ALA A 28 -2.65 16.50 -28.81
CA ALA A 28 -2.27 15.21 -28.24
C ALA A 28 -3.44 14.56 -27.49
N VAL A 29 -4.11 15.31 -26.59
CA VAL A 29 -5.28 14.80 -25.86
C VAL A 29 -6.42 14.49 -26.83
N ALA A 30 -6.69 15.34 -27.82
CA ALA A 30 -7.73 15.08 -28.81
C ALA A 30 -7.47 13.82 -29.65
N LEU A 31 -6.20 13.56 -30.02
CA LEU A 31 -5.80 12.34 -30.72
C LEU A 31 -5.94 11.11 -29.81
N LEU A 32 -5.52 11.23 -28.54
CA LEU A 32 -5.65 10.16 -27.56
C LEU A 32 -7.11 9.76 -27.36
N GLU A 33 -8.03 10.71 -27.19
CA GLU A 33 -9.46 10.39 -27.03
C GLU A 33 -10.04 9.71 -28.27
N ARG A 34 -9.57 10.07 -29.48
CA ARG A 34 -9.98 9.40 -30.72
C ARG A 34 -9.48 7.96 -30.76
N HIS A 35 -8.22 7.72 -30.37
CA HIS A 35 -7.64 6.39 -30.29
C HIS A 35 -8.30 5.52 -29.22
N ARG A 36 -8.72 6.12 -28.10
CA ARG A 36 -9.47 5.45 -27.00
C ARG A 36 -10.90 5.08 -27.38
N GLN A 37 -11.55 5.85 -28.24
CA GLN A 37 -12.97 5.70 -28.53
C GLN A 37 -13.30 4.31 -29.10
N GLY A 38 -14.20 3.58 -28.41
CA GLY A 38 -14.67 2.26 -28.83
C GLY A 38 -13.71 1.10 -28.54
N GLN A 39 -12.56 1.36 -27.89
CA GLN A 39 -11.63 0.32 -27.48
C GLN A 39 -12.05 -0.33 -26.15
N PRO A 40 -11.67 -1.60 -25.89
CA PRO A 40 -11.78 -2.20 -24.56
C PRO A 40 -11.09 -1.34 -23.50
N GLU A 41 -11.60 -1.34 -22.27
CA GLU A 41 -11.08 -0.52 -21.17
C GLU A 41 -9.59 -0.77 -20.93
N VAL A 42 -9.17 -2.04 -20.89
CA VAL A 42 -7.75 -2.43 -20.73
C VAL A 42 -6.83 -1.85 -21.83
N VAL A 43 -7.34 -1.67 -23.05
CA VAL A 43 -6.60 -1.06 -24.16
C VAL A 43 -6.50 0.45 -23.96
N GLN A 44 -7.58 1.11 -23.54
CA GLN A 44 -7.58 2.53 -23.22
C GLN A 44 -6.60 2.86 -22.09
N GLU A 45 -6.63 2.09 -21.01
CA GLU A 45 -5.73 2.25 -19.86
C GLU A 45 -4.27 2.04 -20.26
N SER A 46 -3.99 1.09 -21.17
CA SER A 46 -2.63 0.83 -21.63
C SER A 46 -2.07 1.97 -22.47
N MET A 47 -2.91 2.60 -23.31
CA MET A 47 -2.53 3.84 -24.00
C MET A 47 -2.26 4.98 -23.01
N ASP A 48 -3.14 5.16 -22.02
CA ASP A 48 -2.96 6.19 -20.99
C ASP A 48 -1.63 5.97 -20.23
N ARG A 49 -1.28 4.72 -19.90
CA ARG A 49 0.02 4.38 -19.28
C ARG A 49 1.21 4.67 -20.19
N TYR A 50 1.19 4.23 -21.46
CA TYR A 50 2.29 4.50 -22.39
C TYR A 50 2.52 6.00 -22.60
N VAL A 51 1.45 6.76 -22.81
CA VAL A 51 1.52 8.21 -23.02
C VAL A 51 1.96 8.92 -21.73
N GLY A 52 1.32 8.59 -20.60
CA GLY A 52 1.61 9.22 -19.31
C GLY A 52 3.03 8.94 -18.81
N ASN A 53 3.60 7.76 -19.14
CA ASN A 53 4.98 7.43 -18.82
C ASN A 53 5.97 8.16 -19.75
N GLN A 54 5.79 8.06 -21.07
CA GLN A 54 6.76 8.60 -22.03
C GLN A 54 6.73 10.13 -22.15
N ALA A 55 5.57 10.77 -21.98
CA ALA A 55 5.40 12.22 -22.11
C ALA A 55 5.27 12.94 -20.76
N GLN A 56 5.67 12.31 -19.64
CA GLN A 56 5.44 12.79 -18.27
C GLN A 56 5.83 14.28 -18.06
N ARG A 57 7.03 14.68 -18.52
CA ARG A 57 7.51 16.07 -18.37
C ARG A 57 6.66 17.06 -19.16
N SER A 58 6.33 16.72 -20.40
CA SER A 58 5.51 17.54 -21.30
C SER A 58 4.07 17.69 -20.76
N ILE A 59 3.51 16.61 -20.23
CA ILE A 59 2.20 16.59 -19.57
C ILE A 59 2.22 17.50 -18.34
N ALA A 60 3.21 17.35 -17.44
CA ALA A 60 3.34 18.19 -16.25
C ALA A 60 3.44 19.69 -16.57
N ALA A 61 4.22 20.06 -17.58
CA ALA A 61 4.34 21.44 -18.02
C ALA A 61 3.05 22.00 -18.67
N SER A 62 2.18 21.12 -19.16
CA SER A 62 0.95 21.50 -19.87
C SER A 62 -0.25 21.67 -18.96
N THR A 63 -0.29 21.00 -17.80
CA THR A 63 -1.42 21.06 -16.86
C THR A 63 -1.70 22.48 -16.36
N GLU A 64 -0.67 23.29 -16.13
CA GLU A 64 -0.81 24.69 -15.71
C GLU A 64 -1.35 25.61 -16.82
N ARG A 65 -1.33 25.14 -18.08
CA ARG A 65 -1.65 25.93 -19.28
C ARG A 65 -2.90 25.41 -20.01
N ALA A 66 -3.61 24.44 -19.42
CA ALA A 66 -4.76 23.82 -20.05
C ALA A 66 -5.86 24.85 -20.32
N GLN A 67 -6.25 25.01 -21.59
CA GLN A 67 -7.18 26.05 -22.02
C GLN A 67 -8.65 25.59 -22.01
N THR A 68 -8.90 24.28 -22.06
CA THR A 68 -10.26 23.71 -22.09
C THR A 68 -10.44 22.66 -20.99
N PRO A 69 -11.69 22.48 -20.47
CA PRO A 69 -11.97 21.46 -19.46
C PRO A 69 -11.66 20.02 -19.92
N SER A 70 -11.88 19.71 -21.19
CA SER A 70 -11.59 18.38 -21.74
C SER A 70 -10.09 18.10 -21.82
N THR A 71 -9.30 19.08 -22.25
CA THR A 71 -7.84 18.96 -22.22
C THR A 71 -7.32 18.84 -20.79
N ALA A 72 -7.86 19.63 -19.85
CA ALA A 72 -7.49 19.53 -18.44
C ALA A 72 -7.78 18.14 -17.84
N ALA A 73 -8.97 17.59 -18.10
CA ALA A 73 -9.35 16.25 -17.63
C ALA A 73 -8.46 15.14 -18.22
N GLY A 74 -8.14 15.22 -19.52
CA GLY A 74 -7.22 14.27 -20.16
C GLY A 74 -5.81 14.33 -19.59
N LEU A 75 -5.27 15.54 -19.36
CA LEU A 75 -3.96 15.74 -18.74
C LEU A 75 -3.94 15.21 -17.30
N GLN A 76 -4.99 15.49 -16.51
CA GLN A 76 -5.09 14.98 -15.14
C GLN A 76 -5.13 13.45 -15.09
N ARG A 77 -5.89 12.81 -15.99
CA ARG A 77 -5.92 11.33 -16.13
C ARG A 77 -4.54 10.77 -16.47
N LEU A 78 -3.82 11.40 -17.40
CA LEU A 78 -2.47 10.98 -17.79
C LEU A 78 -1.43 11.22 -16.67
N GLN A 79 -1.63 12.21 -15.81
CA GLN A 79 -0.78 12.42 -14.64
C GLN A 79 -1.05 11.37 -13.55
N SER A 80 -2.31 10.99 -13.35
CA SER A 80 -2.69 10.06 -12.27
C SER A 80 -2.17 8.64 -12.49
N VAL A 81 -1.78 8.26 -13.72
CA VAL A 81 -1.22 6.92 -13.97
C VAL A 81 0.05 6.65 -13.16
N GLN A 82 0.78 7.69 -12.78
CA GLN A 82 2.02 7.58 -12.00
C GLN A 82 1.77 7.19 -10.54
N THR A 83 0.61 7.56 -9.99
CA THR A 83 0.29 7.38 -8.57
C THR A 83 -0.81 6.35 -8.34
N THR A 84 -1.63 6.07 -9.35
CA THR A 84 -2.76 5.14 -9.24
C THR A 84 -2.29 3.72 -9.57
N PRO A 85 -2.52 2.73 -8.68
CA PRO A 85 -2.18 1.35 -9.01
C PRO A 85 -3.00 0.86 -10.22
N PRO A 86 -2.39 0.10 -11.15
CA PRO A 86 -3.08 -0.41 -12.33
C PRO A 86 -4.24 -1.32 -11.94
N ARG A 87 -5.35 -1.26 -12.67
CA ARG A 87 -6.45 -2.21 -12.47
C ARG A 87 -6.00 -3.63 -12.79
N PHE A 88 -6.50 -4.62 -12.05
CA PHE A 88 -6.29 -6.02 -12.38
C PHE A 88 -7.06 -6.39 -13.66
N PRO A 89 -6.40 -6.73 -14.79
CA PRO A 89 -7.10 -7.06 -16.02
C PRO A 89 -7.85 -8.38 -15.87
N SER A 90 -9.16 -8.39 -16.11
CA SER A 90 -9.94 -9.64 -15.98
C SER A 90 -9.56 -10.65 -17.07
N GLU A 91 -9.69 -11.94 -16.79
CA GLU A 91 -9.44 -12.99 -17.78
C GLU A 91 -10.32 -12.84 -19.03
N ASN A 92 -11.58 -12.41 -18.85
CA ASN A 92 -12.52 -12.18 -19.94
C ASN A 92 -12.08 -11.03 -20.85
N GLU A 93 -11.56 -9.92 -20.30
CA GLU A 93 -11.02 -8.83 -21.10
C GLU A 93 -9.78 -9.28 -21.87
N MET A 94 -8.86 -9.99 -21.21
CA MET A 94 -7.61 -10.43 -21.82
C MET A 94 -7.84 -11.50 -22.89
N ALA A 95 -8.83 -12.39 -22.72
CA ALA A 95 -9.17 -13.43 -23.68
C ALA A 95 -9.66 -12.88 -25.04
N LEU A 96 -10.12 -11.62 -25.09
CA LEU A 96 -10.56 -10.96 -26.32
C LEU A 96 -9.42 -10.31 -27.11
N LEU A 97 -8.23 -10.23 -26.53
CA LEU A 97 -7.06 -9.59 -27.13
C LEU A 97 -6.17 -10.59 -27.87
N ALA A 98 -5.57 -10.15 -28.96
CA ALA A 98 -4.47 -10.87 -29.61
C ALA A 98 -3.19 -10.79 -28.75
N ASP A 99 -2.24 -11.70 -28.97
CA ASP A 99 -1.02 -11.79 -28.14
C ASP A 99 -0.18 -10.51 -28.16
N GLY A 100 -0.15 -9.80 -29.29
CA GLY A 100 0.48 -8.48 -29.40
C GLY A 100 -0.17 -7.44 -28.49
N GLN A 101 -1.50 -7.39 -28.48
CA GLN A 101 -2.26 -6.52 -27.57
C GLN A 101 -2.11 -6.92 -26.10
N LYS A 102 -2.11 -8.22 -25.78
CA LYS A 102 -1.85 -8.70 -24.41
C LYS A 102 -0.47 -8.29 -23.94
N TYR A 103 0.53 -8.45 -24.80
CA TYR A 103 1.90 -7.99 -24.51
C TYR A 103 1.89 -6.50 -24.23
N ASP A 104 1.27 -5.69 -25.08
CA ASP A 104 1.25 -4.23 -24.92
C ASP A 104 0.55 -3.82 -23.61
N VAL A 105 -0.50 -4.52 -23.20
CA VAL A 105 -1.17 -4.31 -21.90
C VAL A 105 -0.19 -4.54 -20.75
N TYR A 106 0.44 -5.71 -20.69
CA TYR A 106 1.34 -6.06 -19.58
C TYR A 106 2.64 -5.26 -19.60
N ALA A 107 3.22 -5.02 -20.78
CA ALA A 107 4.39 -4.19 -20.94
C ALA A 107 4.13 -2.74 -20.51
N SER A 108 2.93 -2.18 -20.76
CA SER A 108 2.59 -0.84 -20.27
C SER A 108 2.59 -0.74 -18.74
N ILE A 109 2.24 -1.83 -18.04
CA ILE A 109 2.29 -1.90 -16.58
C ILE A 109 3.74 -2.08 -16.12
N ALA A 110 4.46 -3.03 -16.72
CA ALA A 110 5.85 -3.32 -16.37
C ALA A 110 6.78 -2.13 -16.60
N GLN A 111 6.58 -1.32 -17.65
CA GLN A 111 7.37 -0.11 -17.91
C GLN A 111 7.04 1.05 -16.97
N LEU A 112 5.80 1.10 -16.49
CA LEU A 112 5.35 2.16 -15.58
C LEU A 112 5.79 1.88 -14.13
N ARG A 113 5.76 0.61 -13.71
CA ARG A 113 6.06 0.17 -12.34
C ARG A 113 7.49 -0.38 -12.18
N GLY A 114 8.12 -0.72 -13.30
CA GLY A 114 9.46 -1.27 -13.36
C GLY A 114 10.55 -0.21 -13.26
N ASN A 115 11.79 -0.67 -13.33
CA ASN A 115 12.97 0.19 -13.43
C ASN A 115 13.60 0.11 -14.84
N ALA A 116 14.67 0.88 -15.04
CA ALA A 116 15.38 0.91 -16.33
C ALA A 116 15.92 -0.46 -16.78
N ALA A 117 16.23 -1.38 -15.86
CA ALA A 117 16.67 -2.73 -16.22
C ALA A 117 15.50 -3.57 -16.75
N ALA A 118 14.30 -3.42 -16.19
CA ALA A 118 13.09 -4.05 -16.73
C ALA A 118 12.76 -3.49 -18.12
N ASP A 119 12.86 -2.18 -18.32
CA ASP A 119 12.67 -1.55 -19.62
C ASP A 119 13.67 -2.06 -20.67
N GLN A 120 14.95 -2.15 -20.28
CA GLN A 120 16.00 -2.69 -21.15
C GLN A 120 15.74 -4.15 -21.53
N ALA A 121 15.28 -4.97 -20.58
CA ALA A 121 14.93 -6.36 -20.84
C ALA A 121 13.74 -6.47 -21.80
N LEU A 122 12.69 -5.67 -21.62
CA LEU A 122 11.55 -5.63 -22.56
C LEU A 122 11.92 -5.17 -23.97
N ALA A 123 12.96 -4.33 -24.09
CA ALA A 123 13.46 -3.85 -25.37
C ALA A 123 14.43 -4.83 -26.06
N THR A 124 14.97 -5.81 -25.32
CA THR A 124 15.97 -6.75 -25.85
C THR A 124 15.29 -8.00 -26.37
N PRO A 125 15.45 -8.36 -27.67
CA PRO A 125 14.91 -9.59 -28.21
C PRO A 125 15.35 -10.81 -27.40
N GLU A 126 14.45 -11.76 -27.25
CA GLU A 126 14.63 -12.96 -26.44
C GLU A 126 14.86 -12.72 -24.93
N GLN A 127 14.75 -11.51 -24.38
CA GLN A 127 14.75 -11.33 -22.93
C GLN A 127 13.33 -11.39 -22.36
N ARG A 128 13.19 -12.19 -21.30
CA ARG A 128 11.95 -12.38 -20.54
C ARG A 128 11.94 -11.48 -19.32
N VAL A 129 10.82 -10.81 -19.09
CA VAL A 129 10.51 -10.08 -17.86
C VAL A 129 9.33 -10.76 -17.18
N ILE A 130 9.35 -10.76 -15.85
CA ILE A 130 8.27 -11.32 -15.03
C ILE A 130 7.51 -10.15 -14.41
N LEU A 131 6.21 -10.08 -14.62
CA LEU A 131 5.31 -9.11 -14.00
C LEU A 131 4.41 -9.83 -12.98
N GLY A 132 4.40 -9.38 -11.73
CA GLY A 132 3.48 -9.79 -10.68
C GLY A 132 2.41 -8.74 -10.46
N LEU A 133 1.15 -9.15 -10.59
CA LEU A 133 -0.03 -8.35 -10.28
C LEU A 133 -0.64 -8.86 -8.97
N ARG A 134 -0.40 -8.13 -7.89
CA ARG A 134 -0.93 -8.44 -6.57
C ARG A 134 -2.33 -7.86 -6.43
N GLN A 135 -3.29 -8.69 -6.08
CA GLN A 135 -4.52 -8.29 -5.43
C GLN A 135 -4.24 -8.26 -3.93
N GLU A 136 -4.39 -7.08 -3.34
CA GLU A 136 -4.06 -6.86 -1.94
C GLU A 136 -5.14 -7.48 -1.04
N ASN A 137 -4.76 -8.47 -0.24
CA ASN A 137 -5.65 -9.21 0.63
C ASN A 137 -5.06 -9.27 2.04
N SER A 138 -5.93 -9.36 3.06
CA SER A 138 -5.45 -9.72 4.40
C SER A 138 -4.93 -11.17 4.38
N THR A 139 -3.90 -11.47 5.16
CA THR A 139 -3.46 -12.86 5.40
C THR A 139 -4.59 -13.70 6.02
N LEU A 140 -5.53 -13.05 6.71
CA LEU A 140 -6.71 -13.63 7.32
C LEU A 140 -7.88 -13.78 6.34
N ASP A 141 -7.86 -13.13 5.17
CA ASP A 141 -8.93 -13.27 4.17
C ASP A 141 -9.02 -14.71 3.66
N ALA A 142 -7.90 -15.44 3.63
CA ALA A 142 -7.90 -16.88 3.33
C ALA A 142 -8.74 -17.68 4.33
N MET A 143 -8.94 -17.13 5.53
CA MET A 143 -9.58 -17.77 6.68
C MET A 143 -11.01 -17.29 6.91
N GLU A 144 -11.44 -16.21 6.25
CA GLU A 144 -12.82 -15.73 6.25
C GLU A 144 -13.73 -16.74 5.52
N ASP A 145 -14.08 -17.82 6.23
CA ASP A 145 -15.44 -18.38 6.35
C ASP A 145 -15.42 -19.84 6.88
N SER A 146 -14.93 -20.00 8.13
CA SER A 146 -15.10 -21.25 8.89
C SER A 146 -16.44 -21.31 9.65
N ALA A 147 -17.05 -20.16 9.93
CA ALA A 147 -18.26 -20.03 10.77
C ALA A 147 -19.57 -19.89 9.98
N HIS A 148 -19.54 -19.57 8.69
CA HIS A 148 -20.72 -19.29 7.85
C HIS A 148 -20.61 -19.93 6.44
N PRO A 149 -20.35 -21.24 6.32
CA PRO A 149 -19.92 -21.94 5.08
C PRO A 149 -20.74 -21.70 3.80
N THR A 150 -21.90 -21.08 3.90
CA THR A 150 -22.78 -20.65 2.80
C THR A 150 -22.37 -19.29 2.18
N GLN A 151 -21.40 -18.56 2.73
CA GLN A 151 -20.92 -17.29 2.18
C GLN A 151 -19.57 -17.38 1.46
N ARG A 152 -18.93 -18.56 1.47
CA ARG A 152 -17.72 -18.86 0.69
C ARG A 152 -17.91 -18.49 -0.77
N ARG A 153 -17.24 -17.43 -1.20
CA ARG A 153 -17.02 -17.15 -2.61
C ARG A 153 -15.86 -18.01 -3.07
N ALA A 154 -15.91 -18.47 -4.31
CA ALA A 154 -14.69 -19.00 -4.93
C ALA A 154 -13.62 -17.91 -4.91
N ASP A 155 -12.41 -18.27 -4.48
CA ASP A 155 -11.21 -17.42 -4.47
C ASP A 155 -10.94 -16.77 -5.83
N ASN A 156 -11.29 -17.47 -6.90
CA ASN A 156 -11.55 -16.91 -8.21
C ASN A 156 -13.01 -17.22 -8.62
N PRO A 157 -13.88 -16.21 -8.85
CA PRO A 157 -15.26 -16.44 -9.29
C PRO A 157 -15.37 -17.16 -10.65
N ALA A 158 -14.26 -17.30 -11.39
CA ALA A 158 -14.14 -18.09 -12.62
C ALA A 158 -13.77 -19.58 -12.39
N THR A 159 -13.39 -20.02 -11.19
CA THR A 159 -13.00 -21.41 -10.91
C THR A 159 -13.70 -22.00 -9.67
N ALA A 160 -14.21 -23.23 -9.78
CA ALA A 160 -15.04 -23.85 -8.73
C ALA A 160 -14.27 -24.53 -7.57
N ARG A 161 -12.96 -24.29 -7.40
CA ARG A 161 -12.14 -24.92 -6.34
C ARG A 161 -11.94 -23.96 -5.18
N ASP A 162 -12.05 -24.47 -3.95
CA ASP A 162 -11.80 -23.76 -2.69
C ASP A 162 -10.40 -24.15 -2.18
N GLU A 163 -9.40 -23.30 -2.42
CA GLU A 163 -7.98 -23.55 -2.13
C GLU A 163 -7.53 -22.91 -0.78
N SER A 164 -8.41 -22.23 -0.05
CA SER A 164 -8.07 -21.35 1.10
C SER A 164 -8.08 -22.02 2.49
N ARG A 165 -8.09 -23.35 2.56
CA ARG A 165 -8.28 -24.10 3.81
C ARG A 165 -7.27 -23.75 4.92
N GLY A 166 -7.73 -23.00 5.92
CA GLY A 166 -7.06 -22.87 7.23
C GLY A 166 -5.79 -22.01 7.23
N GLY A 167 -5.77 -20.93 6.44
CA GLY A 167 -4.62 -20.05 6.32
C GLY A 167 -3.57 -20.54 5.31
N SER A 168 -4.00 -21.29 4.29
CA SER A 168 -3.15 -21.92 3.28
C SER A 168 -2.70 -21.01 2.14
N GLY A 169 -3.20 -19.76 2.12
CA GLY A 169 -3.00 -18.78 1.05
C GLY A 169 -4.10 -18.80 -0.01
N ILE A 170 -4.18 -17.73 -0.81
CA ILE A 170 -5.18 -17.54 -1.88
C ILE A 170 -4.43 -17.38 -3.20
N TYR A 171 -4.83 -18.15 -4.23
CA TYR A 171 -4.26 -18.04 -5.58
C TYR A 171 -5.05 -17.08 -6.49
N ASN A 172 -5.21 -15.83 -6.06
CA ASN A 172 -5.94 -14.80 -6.80
C ASN A 172 -5.02 -13.79 -7.52
N ASP A 173 -3.71 -13.86 -7.33
CA ASP A 173 -2.76 -13.01 -8.03
C ASP A 173 -2.45 -13.55 -9.42
N ARG A 174 -1.83 -12.71 -10.26
CA ARG A 174 -1.33 -13.11 -11.58
C ARG A 174 0.16 -12.88 -11.70
N LEU A 175 0.89 -13.91 -12.14
CA LEU A 175 2.26 -13.78 -12.63
C LEU A 175 2.26 -13.90 -14.15
N VAL A 176 2.98 -13.01 -14.83
CA VAL A 176 3.05 -12.95 -16.29
C VAL A 176 4.49 -12.95 -16.75
N VAL A 177 4.83 -13.83 -17.70
CA VAL A 177 6.12 -13.78 -18.40
C VAL A 177 5.90 -13.16 -19.76
N LEU A 178 6.61 -12.09 -20.07
CA LEU A 178 6.51 -11.38 -21.34
C LEU A 178 7.87 -11.25 -22.03
N TRP A 179 7.90 -11.43 -23.34
CA TRP A 179 9.08 -11.23 -24.19
C TRP A 179 8.69 -10.94 -25.63
N LYS A 180 9.65 -10.45 -26.41
CA LYS A 180 9.61 -10.48 -27.87
C LYS A 180 10.64 -11.47 -28.37
N ASP A 181 10.29 -12.28 -29.37
CA ASP A 181 11.26 -13.17 -29.99
C ASP A 181 12.22 -12.41 -30.92
N ALA A 182 13.15 -13.13 -31.55
CA ALA A 182 14.13 -12.57 -32.48
C ALA A 182 13.51 -11.81 -33.66
N ASP A 183 12.30 -12.18 -34.08
CA ASP A 183 11.55 -11.52 -35.16
C ASP A 183 10.73 -10.32 -34.64
N GLY A 184 10.73 -10.08 -33.33
CA GLY A 184 9.96 -9.04 -32.67
C GLY A 184 8.51 -9.44 -32.38
N THR A 185 8.14 -10.71 -32.59
CA THR A 185 6.80 -11.21 -32.26
C THR A 185 6.65 -11.25 -30.75
N ALA A 186 5.54 -10.70 -30.27
CA ALA A 186 5.28 -10.59 -28.86
C ALA A 186 4.68 -11.89 -28.31
N HIS A 187 5.12 -12.28 -27.12
CA HIS A 187 4.67 -13.49 -26.44
C HIS A 187 4.33 -13.18 -24.98
N VAL A 188 3.31 -13.86 -24.47
CA VAL A 188 2.81 -13.72 -23.10
C VAL A 188 2.44 -15.10 -22.56
N VAL A 189 2.88 -15.41 -21.34
CA VAL A 189 2.42 -16.57 -20.57
C VAL A 189 1.86 -16.09 -19.24
N GLU A 190 0.56 -16.31 -19.04
CA GLU A 190 -0.19 -15.91 -17.84
C GLU A 190 -0.33 -17.10 -16.88
N SER A 191 0.08 -16.91 -15.63
CA SER A 191 -0.25 -17.78 -14.50
C SER A 191 -1.32 -17.07 -13.67
N ASN A 192 -2.58 -17.42 -13.95
CA ASN A 192 -3.76 -16.76 -13.35
C ASN A 192 -4.03 -17.20 -11.91
N ARG A 193 -3.37 -18.29 -11.46
CA ARG A 193 -3.45 -18.78 -10.09
C ARG A 193 -2.09 -18.63 -9.42
N ALA A 194 -1.78 -17.41 -9.03
CA ALA A 194 -0.58 -17.10 -8.27
C ALA A 194 -0.93 -16.50 -6.91
N ASN A 195 0.05 -16.47 -6.01
CA ASN A 195 -0.06 -15.88 -4.69
C ASN A 195 1.25 -15.12 -4.38
N THR A 196 1.13 -13.88 -3.95
CA THR A 196 2.26 -13.00 -3.59
C THR A 196 2.13 -12.47 -2.16
N GLU A 197 1.11 -12.92 -1.44
CA GLU A 197 0.82 -12.63 -0.05
C GLU A 197 1.33 -13.76 0.87
N PRO A 198 1.67 -13.47 2.13
CA PRO A 198 2.09 -14.49 3.07
C PRO A 198 0.90 -15.32 3.57
N THR A 199 1.18 -16.47 4.17
CA THR A 199 0.12 -17.42 4.57
C THR A 199 0.08 -17.68 6.06
N ALA A 200 -1.08 -17.38 6.65
CA ALA A 200 -1.30 -17.36 8.09
C ALA A 200 -0.99 -18.69 8.80
N GLN A 201 -1.05 -19.84 8.11
CA GLN A 201 -0.73 -21.14 8.73
C GLN A 201 0.73 -21.26 9.20
N TYR A 202 1.64 -20.43 8.68
CA TYR A 202 3.04 -20.38 9.11
C TYR A 202 3.29 -19.31 10.18
N ASP A 203 2.31 -18.47 10.45
CA ASP A 203 2.42 -17.34 11.37
C ASP A 203 2.63 -17.82 12.80
N HIS A 204 3.50 -17.16 13.56
CA HIS A 204 3.69 -17.46 14.97
C HIS A 204 2.40 -17.22 15.78
N HIS A 205 1.59 -16.23 15.39
CA HIS A 205 0.29 -15.89 15.96
C HIS A 205 -0.77 -17.00 15.80
N ALA A 206 -0.53 -18.01 14.95
CA ALA A 206 -1.38 -19.20 14.84
C ALA A 206 -1.35 -20.14 16.06
N GLY A 207 -0.67 -19.75 17.14
CA GLY A 207 -0.61 -20.49 18.40
C GLY A 207 0.44 -21.60 18.42
N ASN A 208 0.66 -22.16 19.61
CA ASN A 208 1.58 -23.28 19.81
C ASN A 208 1.19 -24.15 21.02
N THR A 209 1.19 -25.48 20.81
CA THR A 209 1.00 -26.49 21.84
C THR A 209 2.31 -26.92 22.52
N GLY A 210 3.37 -26.10 22.43
CA GLY A 210 4.66 -26.29 23.09
C GLY A 210 5.63 -27.23 22.39
N ALA A 211 5.45 -27.46 21.08
CA ALA A 211 6.37 -28.27 20.28
C ALA A 211 6.42 -27.91 18.79
N ARG A 212 5.93 -26.72 18.40
CA ARG A 212 5.87 -26.28 17.01
C ARG A 212 7.28 -26.03 16.45
N PRO A 213 7.65 -26.60 15.29
CA PRO A 213 8.98 -26.39 14.70
C PRO A 213 9.20 -24.94 14.27
N LEU A 214 10.46 -24.49 14.28
CA LEU A 214 10.89 -23.23 13.67
C LEU A 214 11.46 -23.48 12.26
N GLY A 215 11.30 -22.53 11.34
CA GLY A 215 11.79 -22.62 9.95
C GLY A 215 13.31 -22.81 9.84
N GLU A 216 14.08 -22.15 10.72
CA GLU A 216 15.54 -22.25 10.83
C GLU A 216 16.04 -23.50 11.57
N GLY A 217 15.12 -24.34 12.07
CA GLY A 217 15.43 -25.49 12.91
C GLY A 217 15.19 -25.25 14.40
N GLY A 218 15.03 -26.33 15.16
CA GLY A 218 14.61 -26.26 16.56
C GLY A 218 13.09 -26.23 16.71
N ARG A 219 12.61 -25.90 17.93
CA ARG A 219 11.20 -25.90 18.31
C ARG A 219 10.89 -24.77 19.28
N GLU A 220 9.73 -24.16 19.11
CA GLU A 220 9.13 -23.30 20.12
C GLU A 220 8.47 -24.17 21.20
N SER A 221 8.93 -24.03 22.45
CA SER A 221 8.44 -24.79 23.59
C SER A 221 7.37 -24.05 24.40
N ARG A 222 7.28 -22.72 24.25
CA ARG A 222 6.26 -21.92 24.92
C ARG A 222 4.88 -22.33 24.42
N ARG A 223 3.93 -22.47 25.34
CA ARG A 223 2.52 -22.73 25.03
C ARG A 223 1.76 -21.41 25.06
N PHE A 224 0.98 -21.16 24.03
CA PHE A 224 0.10 -20.00 23.94
C PHE A 224 -1.02 -20.30 22.94
N GLU A 225 -2.17 -19.72 23.21
CA GLU A 225 -3.33 -19.78 22.34
C GLU A 225 -3.09 -18.91 21.08
N PRO A 226 -3.79 -19.19 19.97
CA PRO A 226 -3.77 -18.31 18.81
C PRO A 226 -4.19 -16.88 19.17
N SER A 227 -3.60 -15.90 18.49
CA SER A 227 -4.03 -14.49 18.58
C SER A 227 -5.41 -14.31 17.94
N PRO A 228 -6.13 -13.20 18.27
CA PRO A 228 -7.40 -12.88 17.64
C PRO A 228 -7.32 -12.92 16.10
N GLY A 229 -8.26 -13.61 15.46
CA GLY A 229 -8.27 -13.81 14.00
C GLY A 229 -7.61 -15.13 13.55
N PHE A 230 -6.71 -15.69 14.35
CA PHE A 230 -5.97 -16.90 14.02
C PHE A 230 -6.63 -18.21 14.49
N GLU A 231 -7.78 -18.13 15.17
CA GLU A 231 -8.39 -19.26 15.88
C GLU A 231 -8.86 -20.39 14.94
N SER A 232 -9.10 -20.09 13.67
CA SER A 232 -9.51 -21.09 12.68
C SER A 232 -8.34 -21.94 12.14
N ILE A 233 -7.09 -21.59 12.46
CA ILE A 233 -5.90 -22.38 12.12
C ILE A 233 -5.73 -23.51 13.11
N THR A 234 -6.46 -24.60 12.88
CA THR A 234 -6.42 -25.78 13.76
C THR A 234 -5.14 -26.61 13.63
N ARG A 235 -4.36 -26.41 12.56
CA ARG A 235 -3.13 -27.17 12.27
C ARG A 235 -2.02 -26.25 11.77
N PRO A 236 -1.48 -25.37 12.62
CA PRO A 236 -0.41 -24.48 12.23
C PRO A 236 0.84 -25.27 11.80
N ARG A 237 1.55 -24.73 10.80
CA ARG A 237 2.78 -25.30 10.24
C ARG A 237 3.98 -24.95 11.11
N LYS A 238 5.20 -25.10 10.61
CA LYS A 238 6.37 -24.55 11.31
C LYS A 238 6.24 -23.02 11.38
N ILE A 239 6.81 -22.41 12.41
CA ILE A 239 6.86 -20.95 12.57
C ILE A 239 7.92 -20.42 11.62
N GLU A 240 7.53 -19.46 10.79
CA GLU A 240 8.40 -18.76 9.86
C GLU A 240 8.34 -17.26 10.15
N GLY A 241 9.30 -16.50 9.61
CA GLY A 241 9.39 -15.07 9.84
C GLY A 241 10.44 -14.69 10.87
N ASP A 242 10.45 -13.40 11.21
CA ASP A 242 11.43 -12.76 12.08
C ASP A 242 10.71 -11.86 13.07
N ASP A 243 11.22 -11.77 14.30
CA ASP A 243 10.69 -10.89 15.36
C ASP A 243 11.27 -9.48 15.15
N VAL A 244 10.54 -8.60 14.46
CA VAL A 244 11.06 -7.26 14.09
C VAL A 244 10.75 -6.19 15.13
N ASN A 245 9.81 -6.45 16.03
CA ASN A 245 9.42 -5.53 17.10
C ASN A 245 9.97 -5.93 18.49
N ALA A 246 10.66 -7.08 18.58
CA ALA A 246 11.28 -7.65 19.77
C ALA A 246 10.28 -8.04 20.89
N ASP A 247 9.05 -8.43 20.53
CA ASP A 247 8.04 -8.89 21.49
C ASP A 247 8.10 -10.41 21.78
N GLY A 248 8.99 -11.14 21.08
CA GLY A 248 9.18 -12.57 21.20
C GLY A 248 8.23 -13.40 20.33
N VAL A 249 7.42 -12.77 19.48
CA VAL A 249 6.60 -13.35 18.42
C VAL A 249 7.29 -13.06 17.07
N ARG A 250 7.07 -13.91 16.05
CA ARG A 250 7.75 -13.78 14.76
C ARG A 250 6.74 -13.34 13.73
N ASP A 251 7.14 -12.37 12.93
CA ASP A 251 6.29 -11.64 12.00
C ASP A 251 6.44 -12.23 10.60
N LEU A 252 5.31 -12.62 10.03
CA LEU A 252 5.25 -13.01 8.62
C LEU A 252 5.65 -11.82 7.75
N GLY A 253 6.22 -12.13 6.59
CA GLY A 253 6.67 -11.11 5.68
C GLY A 253 6.35 -11.42 4.24
N ARG A 254 6.28 -10.35 3.45
CA ARG A 254 6.10 -10.39 2.00
C ARG A 254 7.05 -9.43 1.31
N LEU A 255 7.21 -9.60 0.00
CA LEU A 255 7.93 -8.62 -0.81
C LEU A 255 7.10 -7.34 -0.97
N HIS A 256 7.76 -6.20 -0.80
CA HIS A 256 7.23 -4.90 -1.19
C HIS A 256 7.10 -4.82 -2.72
N GLU A 257 6.20 -3.98 -3.22
CA GLU A 257 6.18 -3.65 -4.66
C GLU A 257 7.50 -3.03 -5.12
N GLY A 258 7.87 -3.28 -6.37
CA GLY A 258 9.11 -2.81 -6.97
C GLY A 258 9.69 -3.79 -7.99
N THR A 259 10.92 -3.53 -8.43
CA THR A 259 11.66 -4.42 -9.34
C THR A 259 12.78 -5.14 -8.62
N ILE A 260 12.78 -6.47 -8.70
CA ILE A 260 13.80 -7.32 -8.08
C ILE A 260 14.47 -8.15 -9.17
N GLU A 261 15.80 -8.09 -9.25
CA GLU A 261 16.53 -9.00 -10.11
C GLU A 261 16.54 -10.39 -9.48
N MET A 262 16.18 -11.39 -10.29
CA MET A 262 16.03 -12.78 -9.90
C MET A 262 17.06 -13.67 -10.60
N GLN A 263 17.43 -14.77 -9.95
CA GLN A 263 18.33 -15.81 -10.47
C GLN A 263 17.80 -17.21 -10.21
N PRO A 264 18.33 -18.25 -10.89
CA PRO A 264 17.94 -19.62 -10.64
C PRO A 264 18.20 -20.04 -9.19
N ALA A 265 17.29 -20.84 -8.67
CA ALA A 265 17.32 -21.48 -7.37
C ALA A 265 16.60 -22.83 -7.44
N GLN A 266 16.52 -23.50 -6.29
CA GLN A 266 15.69 -24.69 -6.11
C GLN A 266 14.78 -24.53 -4.90
N HIS A 267 13.64 -25.20 -4.95
CA HIS A 267 12.68 -25.29 -3.85
C HIS A 267 12.14 -26.72 -3.75
N PRO A 268 11.93 -27.28 -2.54
CA PRO A 268 11.29 -28.59 -2.40
C PRO A 268 9.97 -28.66 -3.17
N ASN A 269 9.75 -29.76 -3.88
CA ASN A 269 8.52 -29.98 -4.62
C ASN A 269 7.41 -30.44 -3.64
N PRO A 270 6.32 -29.67 -3.49
CA PRO A 270 5.26 -30.01 -2.53
C PRO A 270 4.40 -31.20 -2.98
N LEU A 271 4.45 -31.59 -4.25
CA LEU A 271 3.70 -32.71 -4.81
C LEU A 271 4.49 -34.03 -4.79
N LEU A 272 5.82 -33.94 -4.75
CA LEU A 272 6.73 -35.09 -4.85
C LEU A 272 7.79 -35.01 -3.74
N ALA A 273 7.45 -35.57 -2.59
CA ALA A 273 8.31 -35.56 -1.41
C ALA A 273 9.73 -36.09 -1.71
N GLY A 274 10.74 -35.35 -1.24
CA GLY A 274 12.16 -35.68 -1.44
C GLY A 274 12.74 -35.22 -2.78
N THR A 275 11.96 -34.54 -3.62
CA THR A 275 12.44 -33.94 -4.88
C THR A 275 12.48 -32.42 -4.80
N MET A 276 13.22 -31.80 -5.72
CA MET A 276 13.38 -30.35 -5.82
C MET A 276 12.86 -29.88 -7.18
N ASP A 277 12.09 -28.79 -7.16
CA ASP A 277 11.69 -28.05 -8.35
C ASP A 277 12.63 -26.85 -8.56
N ASN A 278 12.68 -26.38 -9.81
CA ASN A 278 13.33 -25.12 -10.14
C ASN A 278 12.60 -23.96 -9.43
N ALA A 279 13.34 -22.92 -9.09
CA ALA A 279 12.77 -21.73 -8.50
C ALA A 279 13.56 -20.51 -8.96
N LEU A 280 13.05 -19.34 -8.65
CA LEU A 280 13.80 -18.10 -8.75
C LEU A 280 13.96 -17.49 -7.36
N ARG A 281 15.08 -16.81 -7.12
CA ARG A 281 15.32 -16.03 -5.89
C ARG A 281 16.01 -14.70 -6.21
N PRO A 282 15.95 -13.70 -5.33
CA PRO A 282 16.72 -12.47 -5.46
C PRO A 282 18.21 -12.73 -5.69
N THR A 283 18.83 -11.93 -6.55
CA THR A 283 20.28 -11.97 -6.71
C THR A 283 20.98 -11.33 -5.51
N GLN A 284 22.25 -11.66 -5.28
CA GLN A 284 23.02 -10.99 -4.24
C GLN A 284 23.11 -9.47 -4.47
N ALA A 285 23.12 -9.03 -5.72
CA ALA A 285 23.09 -7.61 -6.08
C ALA A 285 21.74 -6.97 -5.71
N ALA A 286 20.62 -7.66 -5.98
CA ALA A 286 19.30 -7.21 -5.55
C ALA A 286 19.21 -7.13 -4.02
N VAL A 287 19.71 -8.14 -3.29
CA VAL A 287 19.76 -8.14 -1.82
C VAL A 287 20.55 -6.95 -1.29
N ALA A 288 21.75 -6.69 -1.84
CA ALA A 288 22.58 -5.57 -1.41
C ALA A 288 21.97 -4.19 -1.68
N ALA A 289 21.14 -4.07 -2.72
CA ALA A 289 20.47 -2.81 -3.11
C ALA A 289 19.06 -2.66 -2.52
N GLY A 290 18.44 -3.75 -2.07
CA GLY A 290 17.01 -3.87 -1.78
C GLY A 290 16.60 -3.33 -0.43
N ARG A 291 16.92 -2.06 -0.13
CA ARG A 291 16.49 -1.43 1.13
C ARG A 291 14.97 -1.34 1.22
N GLY A 292 14.40 -1.74 2.34
CA GLY A 292 12.95 -1.66 2.60
C GLY A 292 12.06 -2.47 1.64
N MET A 293 12.60 -3.52 1.01
CA MET A 293 11.86 -4.34 0.03
C MET A 293 11.09 -5.51 0.66
N VAL A 294 11.07 -5.61 1.98
CA VAL A 294 10.28 -6.61 2.72
C VAL A 294 9.34 -5.88 3.67
N GLN A 295 8.06 -6.26 3.64
CA GLN A 295 7.06 -5.82 4.60
C GLN A 295 6.79 -6.93 5.62
N ARG A 296 6.50 -6.56 6.87
CA ARG A 296 6.21 -7.46 7.99
C ARG A 296 4.93 -7.02 8.69
N ASP A 297 4.10 -8.01 9.01
CA ASP A 297 2.89 -7.84 9.82
C ASP A 297 3.28 -8.08 11.27
N SER A 298 3.65 -6.99 11.95
CA SER A 298 4.21 -6.98 13.31
C SER A 298 3.16 -6.78 14.41
N ASN A 299 1.93 -6.47 14.00
CA ASN A 299 0.80 -6.33 14.91
C ASN A 299 -0.24 -7.46 14.75
N ALA A 300 -0.02 -8.34 13.78
CA ALA A 300 -0.82 -9.51 13.45
C ALA A 300 -2.28 -9.20 13.11
N ASP A 301 -2.53 -8.03 12.49
CA ASP A 301 -3.85 -7.67 12.00
C ASP A 301 -4.12 -8.21 10.58
N GLY A 302 -3.12 -8.88 10.00
CA GLY A 302 -3.16 -9.49 8.68
C GLY A 302 -2.92 -8.51 7.54
N TRP A 303 -2.61 -7.24 7.82
CA TRP A 303 -2.26 -6.21 6.85
C TRP A 303 -0.78 -5.82 6.99
N PHE A 304 -0.25 -5.20 5.94
CA PHE A 304 1.14 -4.76 5.89
C PHE A 304 1.14 -3.25 5.63
N ASP A 305 1.10 -2.48 6.69
CA ASP A 305 0.94 -1.03 6.60
C ASP A 305 1.80 -0.26 7.62
N GLN A 306 1.52 1.03 7.77
CA GLN A 306 2.34 1.91 8.61
C GLN A 306 2.10 1.70 10.11
N THR A 307 1.09 0.93 10.48
CA THR A 307 0.84 0.52 11.86
C THR A 307 1.77 -0.60 12.31
N ASP A 308 2.54 -1.18 11.39
CA ASP A 308 3.56 -2.16 11.68
C ASP A 308 4.85 -1.54 12.23
N VAL A 309 5.12 -1.80 13.51
CA VAL A 309 6.34 -1.37 14.18
C VAL A 309 7.54 -2.10 13.58
N ASN A 310 8.47 -1.34 13.00
CA ASN A 310 9.59 -1.89 12.22
C ASN A 310 9.13 -2.80 11.07
N GLY A 311 7.92 -2.59 10.55
CA GLY A 311 7.30 -3.39 9.50
C GLY A 311 8.03 -3.37 8.15
N THR A 312 9.04 -2.52 7.97
CA THR A 312 9.84 -2.44 6.74
C THR A 312 11.25 -2.93 7.00
N GLN A 313 11.68 -3.94 6.25
CA GLN A 313 12.98 -4.59 6.35
C GLN A 313 13.69 -4.64 4.99
N ASP A 314 15.01 -4.78 5.02
CA ASP A 314 15.82 -4.95 3.82
C ASP A 314 15.58 -6.33 3.17
N LEU A 315 15.77 -6.40 1.85
CA LEU A 315 15.64 -7.63 1.08
C LEU A 315 16.64 -8.69 1.57
N ASN A 316 16.20 -9.93 1.55
CA ASN A 316 17.05 -11.11 1.71
C ASN A 316 16.79 -12.10 0.57
N ASP A 317 17.51 -13.22 0.54
CA ASP A 317 17.41 -14.23 -0.53
C ASP A 317 16.46 -15.40 -0.20
N THR A 318 15.64 -15.27 0.84
CA THR A 318 14.74 -16.34 1.29
C THR A 318 13.42 -16.35 0.52
N PHE A 319 12.97 -15.19 0.04
CA PHE A 319 11.81 -15.05 -0.84
C PHE A 319 12.08 -15.65 -2.23
N LYS A 320 11.18 -16.49 -2.72
CA LYS A 320 11.36 -17.21 -3.98
C LYS A 320 10.11 -17.14 -4.86
N ILE A 321 10.28 -17.34 -6.16
CA ILE A 321 9.16 -17.76 -7.03
C ILE A 321 9.22 -19.28 -7.19
N HIS A 322 8.21 -20.00 -6.73
CA HIS A 322 8.17 -21.48 -6.78
C HIS A 322 6.77 -22.07 -6.94
N ARG A 323 6.69 -23.39 -7.11
CA ARG A 323 5.44 -24.15 -7.19
C ARG A 323 4.82 -24.31 -5.81
N GLY A 324 3.52 -24.06 -5.68
CA GLY A 324 2.74 -24.54 -4.55
C GLY A 324 1.85 -25.74 -4.93
N SER A 325 1.25 -26.39 -3.94
CA SER A 325 0.32 -27.48 -4.20
C SER A 325 -1.05 -27.00 -4.68
N ARG A 326 -1.94 -27.96 -4.92
CA ARG A 326 -3.30 -27.72 -5.44
C ARG A 326 -4.26 -27.05 -4.45
N SER A 327 -3.85 -26.87 -3.20
CA SER A 327 -4.72 -26.37 -2.13
C SER A 327 -3.94 -25.65 -1.02
N SER A 328 -2.69 -25.29 -1.28
CA SER A 328 -1.80 -24.63 -0.34
C SER A 328 -0.65 -24.02 -1.12
N THR A 329 -0.21 -22.84 -0.71
CA THR A 329 1.00 -22.22 -1.27
C THR A 329 2.27 -22.93 -0.81
N ASP A 330 2.17 -23.68 0.30
CA ASP A 330 3.29 -24.39 0.92
C ASP A 330 4.48 -23.46 1.26
N SER A 331 4.17 -22.19 1.51
CA SER A 331 5.14 -21.12 1.73
C SER A 331 4.61 -20.07 2.70
N ALA A 332 5.49 -19.55 3.55
CA ALA A 332 5.18 -18.48 4.49
C ALA A 332 5.06 -17.10 3.83
N GLY A 333 5.85 -16.81 2.79
CA GLY A 333 5.92 -15.46 2.17
C GLY A 333 6.50 -15.41 0.74
N CYS A 334 6.86 -16.55 0.16
CA CYS A 334 7.31 -16.66 -1.22
C CYS A 334 6.16 -16.45 -2.22
N GLN A 335 6.54 -16.10 -3.44
CA GLN A 335 5.68 -15.90 -4.59
C GLN A 335 5.39 -17.28 -5.16
N THR A 336 4.14 -17.70 -5.04
CA THR A 336 3.77 -19.09 -5.28
C THR A 336 2.87 -19.19 -6.50
N ILE A 337 3.17 -20.14 -7.38
CA ILE A 337 2.34 -20.44 -8.56
C ILE A 337 1.68 -21.78 -8.34
N HIS A 338 0.36 -21.82 -8.56
CA HIS A 338 -0.43 -23.03 -8.41
C HIS A 338 0.12 -24.16 -9.30
N ALA A 339 0.03 -25.39 -8.80
CA ALA A 339 0.59 -26.59 -9.42
C ALA A 339 0.28 -26.75 -10.93
N ASP A 340 -0.93 -26.37 -11.35
CA ASP A 340 -1.40 -26.50 -12.73
C ASP A 340 -0.85 -25.41 -13.69
N ASP A 341 -0.39 -24.27 -13.17
CA ASP A 341 0.12 -23.14 -13.99
C ASP A 341 1.66 -23.11 -14.04
N TYR A 342 2.30 -23.66 -13.01
CA TYR A 342 3.74 -23.52 -12.79
C TYR A 342 4.62 -24.02 -13.95
N ASP A 343 4.27 -25.16 -14.58
CA ASP A 343 5.13 -25.73 -15.63
C ASP A 343 5.16 -24.84 -16.88
N ALA A 344 4.03 -24.22 -17.23
CA ALA A 344 3.97 -23.24 -18.32
C ALA A 344 4.81 -22.00 -18.00
N PHE A 345 4.71 -21.50 -16.76
CA PHE A 345 5.53 -20.39 -16.29
C PHE A 345 7.03 -20.69 -16.36
N LEU A 346 7.47 -21.83 -15.82
CA LEU A 346 8.89 -22.18 -15.82
C LEU A 346 9.43 -22.40 -17.25
N ASN A 347 8.66 -23.05 -18.11
CA ASN A 347 9.03 -23.21 -19.52
C ASN A 347 9.20 -21.85 -20.23
N ALA A 348 8.35 -20.87 -19.93
CA ALA A 348 8.47 -19.52 -20.48
C ALA A 348 9.72 -18.79 -19.97
N VAL A 349 9.96 -18.82 -18.66
CA VAL A 349 11.15 -18.23 -18.01
C VAL A 349 12.44 -18.83 -18.58
N GLN A 350 12.47 -20.15 -18.76
CA GLN A 350 13.64 -20.91 -19.23
C GLN A 350 13.73 -21.01 -20.76
N GLY A 351 12.78 -20.41 -21.50
CA GLY A 351 12.73 -20.48 -22.96
C GLY A 351 13.94 -19.86 -23.66
N ASN A 352 14.67 -18.96 -22.99
CA ASN A 352 15.99 -18.50 -23.42
C ASN A 352 17.08 -19.06 -22.50
N PRO A 353 17.83 -20.11 -22.92
CA PRO A 353 18.86 -20.71 -22.08
C PRO A 353 20.07 -19.79 -21.83
N ALA A 354 20.24 -18.72 -22.62
CA ALA A 354 21.29 -17.73 -22.39
C ALA A 354 20.91 -16.72 -21.29
N GLN A 355 19.62 -16.57 -20.99
CA GLN A 355 19.16 -15.69 -19.93
C GLN A 355 19.27 -16.40 -18.57
N THR A 356 20.07 -15.84 -17.67
CA THR A 356 20.29 -16.37 -16.32
C THR A 356 19.86 -15.39 -15.22
N ARG A 357 19.32 -14.24 -15.61
CA ARG A 357 18.83 -13.17 -14.73
C ARG A 357 17.53 -12.64 -15.29
N TRP A 358 16.55 -12.38 -14.43
CA TRP A 358 15.24 -11.87 -14.83
C TRP A 358 14.86 -10.69 -13.96
N GLN A 359 14.25 -9.67 -14.54
CA GLN A 359 13.63 -8.60 -13.77
C GLN A 359 12.23 -9.05 -13.38
N TYR A 360 11.94 -9.08 -12.08
CA TYR A 360 10.62 -9.32 -11.53
C TYR A 360 10.02 -7.99 -11.06
N VAL A 361 9.06 -7.48 -11.81
CA VAL A 361 8.31 -6.27 -11.47
C VAL A 361 7.06 -6.68 -10.71
N LEU A 362 6.95 -6.36 -9.44
CA LEU A 362 5.78 -6.62 -8.60
C LEU A 362 5.04 -5.30 -8.34
N THR A 363 3.73 -5.29 -8.55
CA THR A 363 2.89 -4.12 -8.27
C THR A 363 1.55 -4.55 -7.68
N ASN A 364 1.03 -3.71 -6.79
CA ASN A 364 -0.34 -3.82 -6.32
C ASN A 364 -1.30 -3.38 -7.44
N THR A 365 -2.52 -3.91 -7.42
CA THR A 365 -3.57 -3.60 -8.40
C THR A 365 -4.81 -2.98 -7.77
N THR A 366 -5.63 -2.31 -8.58
CA THR A 366 -6.96 -1.83 -8.17
C THR A 366 -8.09 -2.78 -8.57
N PRO A 367 -9.19 -2.84 -7.79
CA PRO A 367 -9.45 -2.06 -6.58
C PRO A 367 -8.46 -2.42 -5.46
N GLY A 368 -7.95 -1.39 -4.78
CA GLY A 368 -7.16 -1.60 -3.56
C GLY A 368 -8.05 -2.24 -2.48
N PRO A 369 -7.47 -2.61 -1.33
CA PRO A 369 -8.19 -3.40 -0.34
C PRO A 369 -9.49 -2.70 0.07
N VAL A 370 -10.61 -3.35 -0.19
CA VAL A 370 -11.90 -2.92 0.35
C VAL A 370 -11.96 -3.49 1.76
N ARG A 371 -11.50 -2.71 2.77
CA ARG A 371 -11.89 -3.00 4.15
C ARG A 371 -13.41 -2.93 4.18
N VAL A 372 -14.08 -4.09 4.16
CA VAL A 372 -15.51 -4.18 4.40
C VAL A 372 -15.72 -3.77 5.85
N GLN A 373 -15.83 -2.46 6.10
CA GLN A 373 -16.78 -2.00 7.11
C GLN A 373 -18.10 -2.58 6.64
N GLN A 374 -18.57 -3.61 7.33
CA GLN A 374 -19.93 -4.13 7.17
C GLN A 374 -20.85 -2.91 7.10
N ARG A 375 -21.36 -2.65 5.89
CA ARG A 375 -22.39 -1.65 5.66
C ARG A 375 -23.61 -2.14 6.41
N ASP A 376 -23.87 -1.56 7.57
CA ASP A 376 -25.18 -1.65 8.21
C ASP A 376 -26.14 -0.84 7.33
N GLN A 377 -26.65 -1.48 6.28
CA GLN A 377 -27.76 -0.95 5.52
C GLN A 377 -28.98 -1.05 6.43
N GLY A 378 -29.36 0.08 7.01
CA GLY A 378 -30.66 0.26 7.63
C GLY A 378 -31.76 -0.07 6.61
N GLN A 379 -32.23 -1.32 6.63
CA GLN A 379 -33.53 -1.68 6.12
C GLN A 379 -34.52 -1.53 7.28
N GLY A 380 -35.40 -0.55 7.13
CA GLY A 380 -36.47 -0.28 8.08
C GLY A 380 -37.39 -1.48 8.24
N HIS A 381 -37.63 -1.83 9.49
CA HIS A 381 -38.90 -2.42 9.90
C HIS A 381 -39.62 -1.39 10.76
N GLU A 382 -40.64 -0.77 10.17
CA GLU A 382 -41.67 -0.02 10.88
C GLU A 382 -42.46 -0.94 11.81
N GLY A 383 -42.72 -0.46 13.03
CA GLY A 383 -43.96 -0.71 13.75
C GLY A 383 -43.88 -1.52 15.04
N ALA A 384 -43.80 -0.84 16.19
CA ALA A 384 -44.77 -0.99 17.29
C ALA A 384 -44.50 0.05 18.41
N GLN A 385 -45.51 0.87 18.71
CA GLN A 385 -45.53 1.91 19.74
C GLN A 385 -45.42 1.33 21.17
N PRO A 386 -44.83 2.07 22.13
CA PRO A 386 -45.10 1.88 23.55
C PRO A 386 -45.97 3.01 24.11
N GLY A 387 -47.10 2.64 24.73
CA GLY A 387 -47.94 3.52 25.54
C GLY A 387 -47.82 3.20 27.04
N GLN A 388 -47.73 4.29 27.82
CA GLN A 388 -48.20 4.54 29.20
C GLN A 388 -47.59 3.76 30.40
N GLU A 389 -46.81 4.44 31.25
CA GLU A 389 -47.15 5.05 32.59
C GLU A 389 -46.70 4.10 33.73
N GLU A 390 -45.90 4.48 34.76
CA GLU A 390 -46.23 5.33 35.91
C GLU A 390 -44.99 5.76 36.76
N ARG A 391 -45.19 6.72 37.67
CA ARG A 391 -44.22 7.59 38.41
C ARG A 391 -43.69 7.04 39.75
N GLY A 392 -42.59 7.64 40.24
CA GLY A 392 -42.22 7.74 41.67
C GLY A 392 -41.12 8.81 41.95
N PRO A 393 -41.20 9.68 43.01
CA PRO A 393 -40.34 10.87 43.23
C PRO A 393 -39.22 10.71 44.33
N PRO A 394 -38.38 11.75 44.63
CA PRO A 394 -36.97 11.63 45.08
C PRO A 394 -36.71 11.99 46.58
N PRO A 395 -35.46 11.91 47.06
CA PRO A 395 -34.84 13.03 47.83
C PRO A 395 -33.31 13.17 47.59
N ALA A 396 -32.73 14.38 47.44
CA ALA A 396 -32.31 15.42 48.42
C ALA A 396 -30.82 15.35 48.85
N GLN A 397 -30.10 16.45 48.61
CA GLN A 397 -28.71 16.75 49.03
C GLN A 397 -28.64 17.24 50.49
N PRO A 398 -27.43 17.32 51.09
CA PRO A 398 -27.12 18.53 51.88
C PRO A 398 -25.71 19.12 51.69
N LEU A 399 -25.74 20.46 51.59
CA LEU A 399 -24.92 21.51 52.23
C LEU A 399 -23.42 21.72 51.94
N ARG A 400 -23.17 22.96 51.51
CA ARG A 400 -21.92 23.74 51.40
C ARG A 400 -21.51 24.34 52.76
N GLN A 401 -20.21 24.63 52.96
CA GLN A 401 -19.65 25.83 53.64
C GLN A 401 -18.23 26.08 53.07
N ASN A 402 -17.99 27.14 52.28
CA ASN A 402 -17.64 28.54 52.59
C ASN A 402 -16.13 28.82 52.80
N GLY A 403 -15.59 29.78 52.01
CA GLY A 403 -14.39 30.56 52.37
C GLY A 403 -13.46 30.99 51.22
N GLY A 404 -13.68 32.17 50.62
CA GLY A 404 -12.61 33.02 50.05
C GLY A 404 -12.34 34.22 51.00
N PRO A 405 -11.59 35.30 50.65
CA PRO A 405 -10.92 35.63 49.37
C PRO A 405 -9.53 36.38 49.47
N ALA A 406 -8.98 36.78 48.30
CA ALA A 406 -8.21 38.02 47.98
C ALA A 406 -6.65 38.07 47.90
N VAL A 407 -6.22 38.65 46.77
CA VAL A 407 -4.92 39.11 46.18
C VAL A 407 -4.43 40.47 46.78
N PRO A 408 -3.37 41.19 46.31
CA PRO A 408 -1.99 40.90 45.79
C PRO A 408 -0.89 41.90 46.32
N ALA A 409 0.38 41.85 45.82
CA ALA A 409 1.20 42.99 45.28
C ALA A 409 2.72 43.14 45.66
N HIS A 410 3.58 43.16 44.61
CA HIS A 410 4.78 44.01 44.32
C HIS A 410 6.13 43.74 45.05
N GLY A 411 7.35 43.79 44.46
CA GLY A 411 7.86 44.02 43.10
C GLY A 411 9.43 44.07 43.02
N ARG A 412 10.00 43.64 41.86
CA ARG A 412 11.17 44.11 41.03
C ARG A 412 12.55 44.52 41.64
N PRO A 413 13.67 44.65 40.85
CA PRO A 413 14.19 43.92 39.66
C PRO A 413 15.75 43.75 39.59
N ARG A 414 16.24 43.16 38.46
CA ARG A 414 17.64 43.01 37.92
C ARG A 414 18.32 41.68 38.30
N GLN A 415 18.96 40.94 37.38
CA GLN A 415 19.88 41.33 36.31
C GLN A 415 19.86 40.26 35.19
N ALA A 416 20.19 40.69 33.97
CA ALA A 416 20.23 39.86 32.77
C ALA A 416 21.46 38.94 32.75
N ASP A 417 21.25 37.67 32.41
CA ASP A 417 22.22 36.83 31.72
C ASP A 417 21.48 36.13 30.56
N ALA A 418 22.20 35.98 29.45
CA ALA A 418 21.67 35.57 28.16
C ALA A 418 21.10 34.13 28.18
N GLU A 419 19.79 33.98 28.20
CA GLU A 419 19.12 32.72 27.89
C GLU A 419 18.79 32.66 26.40
N GLY A 420 19.30 31.61 25.74
CA GLY A 420 19.07 31.33 24.34
C GLY A 420 17.58 31.33 24.01
N ALA A 421 17.24 31.91 22.86
CA ALA A 421 15.89 31.89 22.32
C ALA A 421 15.35 30.46 22.34
N GLN A 422 14.38 30.19 23.23
CA GLN A 422 13.63 28.96 23.18
C GLN A 422 12.92 28.89 21.81
N PRO A 423 12.94 27.75 21.11
CA PRO A 423 12.24 27.62 19.85
C PRO A 423 10.76 27.94 20.07
N MET A 424 10.20 28.84 19.26
CA MET A 424 8.75 29.05 19.23
C MET A 424 8.05 27.70 19.01
N PRO A 425 7.00 27.35 19.78
CA PRO A 425 6.28 26.11 19.59
C PRO A 425 5.73 26.01 18.17
N HIS A 426 5.86 24.83 17.54
CA HIS A 426 5.35 24.57 16.21
C HIS A 426 3.83 24.86 16.11
N PRO A 427 3.32 25.52 15.06
CA PRO A 427 1.91 25.91 14.97
C PRO A 427 0.92 24.74 15.07
N LEU A 428 1.21 23.60 14.43
CA LEU A 428 0.41 22.37 14.58
C LEU A 428 0.42 21.83 16.01
N HIS A 429 1.53 21.98 16.74
CA HIS A 429 1.60 21.56 18.15
C HIS A 429 0.71 22.42 19.03
N ALA A 430 0.74 23.74 18.86
CA ALA A 430 -0.15 24.65 19.57
C ALA A 430 -1.64 24.40 19.25
N GLN A 431 -1.98 24.10 17.99
CA GLN A 431 -3.34 23.72 17.58
C GLN A 431 -3.77 22.39 18.20
N ALA A 432 -2.92 21.36 18.14
CA ALA A 432 -3.19 20.07 18.77
C ALA A 432 -3.41 20.22 20.27
N SER A 433 -2.54 20.94 20.99
CA SER A 433 -2.68 21.18 22.43
C SER A 433 -3.99 21.89 22.79
N THR A 434 -4.44 22.83 21.95
CA THR A 434 -5.72 23.53 22.16
C THR A 434 -6.90 22.57 22.00
N LEU A 435 -6.92 21.77 20.93
CA LEU A 435 -8.01 20.84 20.62
C LEU A 435 -8.06 19.67 21.61
N ILE A 436 -6.91 19.16 22.04
CA ILE A 436 -6.84 18.14 23.10
C ILE A 436 -7.34 18.71 24.43
N GLY A 437 -6.99 19.94 24.79
CA GLY A 437 -7.54 20.58 25.99
C GLY A 437 -9.07 20.72 25.95
N GLN A 438 -9.64 21.00 24.79
CA GLN A 438 -11.10 21.02 24.59
C GLN A 438 -11.71 19.62 24.68
N LEU A 439 -11.05 18.61 24.11
CA LEU A 439 -11.47 17.21 24.18
C LEU A 439 -11.46 16.71 25.63
N ASP A 440 -10.39 16.97 26.40
CA ASP A 440 -10.29 16.63 27.82
C ASP A 440 -11.42 17.28 28.63
N ALA A 441 -11.65 18.58 28.40
CA ALA A 441 -12.73 19.31 29.07
C ALA A 441 -14.12 18.73 28.74
N SER A 442 -14.34 18.29 27.50
CA SER A 442 -15.58 17.62 27.09
C SER A 442 -15.80 16.28 27.79
N MET A 443 -14.73 15.62 28.21
CA MET A 443 -14.74 14.37 28.99
C MET A 443 -14.68 14.61 30.51
N GLY A 444 -14.73 15.87 30.97
CA GLY A 444 -14.67 16.21 32.40
C GLY A 444 -13.30 15.99 33.04
N ARG A 445 -12.22 15.95 32.24
CA ARG A 445 -10.84 15.79 32.68
C ARG A 445 -10.05 17.09 32.51
N VAL A 446 -8.99 17.23 33.30
CA VAL A 446 -7.97 18.27 33.13
C VAL A 446 -6.82 17.66 32.34
N SER A 447 -6.25 18.40 31.40
CA SER A 447 -5.11 17.92 30.61
C SER A 447 -3.93 17.53 31.49
N ASP A 448 -3.33 16.39 31.18
CA ASP A 448 -2.23 15.77 31.91
C ASP A 448 -1.07 15.40 30.97
N VAL A 449 -0.11 14.63 31.47
CA VAL A 449 1.07 14.21 30.69
C VAL A 449 0.68 13.36 29.46
N HIS A 450 -0.43 12.63 29.50
CA HIS A 450 -0.93 11.89 28.35
C HIS A 450 -1.54 12.81 27.30
N SER A 451 -2.21 13.89 27.73
CA SER A 451 -2.71 14.94 26.84
C SER A 451 -1.57 15.67 26.12
N GLU A 452 -0.44 15.90 26.81
CA GLU A 452 0.76 16.50 26.21
C GLU A 452 1.41 15.58 25.17
N ARG A 453 1.58 14.29 25.49
CA ARG A 453 2.06 13.28 24.55
C ARG A 453 1.16 13.13 23.33
N MET A 454 -0.16 13.11 23.54
CA MET A 454 -1.13 13.07 22.47
C MET A 454 -1.01 14.31 21.58
N SER A 455 -0.88 15.50 22.16
CA SER A 455 -0.72 16.75 21.40
C SER A 455 0.51 16.74 20.49
N ALA A 456 1.66 16.29 21.00
CA ALA A 456 2.89 16.18 20.23
C ALA A 456 2.77 15.13 19.10
N SER A 457 2.18 13.98 19.40
CA SER A 457 1.96 12.90 18.43
C SER A 457 1.00 13.29 17.31
N LEU A 458 -0.08 14.00 17.64
CA LEU A 458 -1.05 14.49 16.66
C LEU A 458 -0.49 15.60 15.77
N ALA A 459 0.38 16.47 16.32
CA ALA A 459 1.06 17.49 15.53
C ALA A 459 2.02 16.89 14.50
N HIS A 460 2.77 15.86 14.90
CA HIS A 460 3.62 15.07 14.02
C HIS A 460 2.79 14.40 12.91
N LEU A 461 1.73 13.66 13.27
CA LEU A 461 0.84 12.97 12.34
C LEU A 461 0.20 13.92 11.34
N ALA A 462 -0.29 15.08 11.78
CA ALA A 462 -0.85 16.09 10.89
C ALA A 462 0.19 16.51 9.83
N LYS A 463 1.44 16.80 10.24
CA LYS A 463 2.49 17.20 9.31
C LYS A 463 2.87 16.08 8.33
N GLU A 464 2.99 14.86 8.83
CA GLU A 464 3.35 13.67 8.04
C GLU A 464 2.34 13.40 6.92
N HIS A 465 1.05 13.57 7.22
CA HIS A 465 -0.03 13.38 6.24
C HIS A 465 -0.38 14.65 5.44
N GLY A 466 0.48 15.66 5.48
CA GLY A 466 0.34 16.88 4.67
C GLY A 466 -0.79 17.81 5.10
N LEU A 467 -1.29 17.70 6.33
CA LEU A 467 -2.19 18.69 6.90
C LEU A 467 -1.39 19.95 7.24
N GLU A 468 -1.92 21.09 6.82
CA GLU A 468 -1.36 22.42 7.08
C GLU A 468 -1.88 23.02 8.38
N ARG A 469 -3.04 22.54 8.86
CA ARG A 469 -3.64 22.88 10.16
C ARG A 469 -4.49 21.74 10.70
N ILE A 470 -4.78 21.77 12.00
CA ILE A 470 -5.73 20.85 12.65
C ILE A 470 -6.96 21.66 13.03
N ASP A 471 -8.10 21.35 12.40
CA ASP A 471 -9.38 22.00 12.67
C ASP A 471 -10.19 21.20 13.72
N HIS A 472 -10.07 19.87 13.73
CA HIS A 472 -10.74 19.00 14.71
C HIS A 472 -9.85 17.85 15.19
N VAL A 473 -10.01 17.47 16.47
CA VAL A 473 -9.56 16.18 17.00
C VAL A 473 -10.78 15.36 17.42
N LEU A 474 -10.91 14.15 16.89
CA LEU A 474 -12.07 13.28 17.11
C LEU A 474 -11.63 11.90 17.61
N LEU A 475 -12.45 11.27 18.43
CA LEU A 475 -12.24 9.89 18.90
C LEU A 475 -13.14 8.93 18.12
N SER A 476 -12.69 7.69 17.92
CA SER A 476 -13.50 6.65 17.30
C SER A 476 -14.74 6.32 18.14
N ASN A 477 -15.85 6.04 17.48
CA ASN A 477 -17.01 5.44 18.15
C ASN A 477 -16.73 3.97 18.49
N GLN A 478 -17.50 3.42 19.45
CA GLN A 478 -17.44 1.99 19.76
C GLN A 478 -17.90 1.15 18.57
N THR A 479 -17.18 0.07 18.29
CA THR A 479 -17.53 -0.94 17.30
C THR A 479 -17.47 -2.34 17.94
N PRO A 480 -18.02 -3.39 17.29
CA PRO A 480 -17.87 -4.76 17.80
C PRO A 480 -16.42 -5.25 17.91
N ARG A 481 -15.48 -4.59 17.21
CA ARG A 481 -14.05 -4.98 17.14
C ARG A 481 -13.13 -4.02 17.89
N ALA A 482 -13.61 -2.85 18.35
CA ALA A 482 -12.79 -1.85 19.01
C ALA A 482 -13.63 -0.98 19.97
N ALA A 483 -13.05 -0.64 21.13
CA ALA A 483 -13.67 0.25 22.10
C ALA A 483 -13.86 1.69 21.57
N ALA A 484 -14.81 2.43 22.13
CA ALA A 484 -14.88 3.87 21.90
C ALA A 484 -13.57 4.53 22.32
N GLY A 485 -13.05 5.43 21.49
CA GLY A 485 -11.78 6.11 21.73
C GLY A 485 -10.54 5.26 21.50
N ALA A 486 -10.64 4.09 20.87
CA ALA A 486 -9.47 3.28 20.48
C ALA A 486 -8.57 3.99 19.44
N THR A 487 -9.14 4.87 18.61
CA THR A 487 -8.41 5.65 17.60
C THR A 487 -8.70 7.13 17.76
N VAL A 488 -7.67 7.95 17.57
CA VAL A 488 -7.77 9.41 17.52
C VAL A 488 -7.52 9.91 16.10
N PHE A 489 -8.32 10.87 15.66
CA PHE A 489 -8.28 11.46 14.32
C PHE A 489 -7.93 12.94 14.40
N VAL A 490 -7.04 13.40 13.52
CA VAL A 490 -6.86 14.83 13.21
C VAL A 490 -7.53 15.13 11.88
N VAL A 491 -8.31 16.21 11.82
CA VAL A 491 -9.07 16.59 10.63
C VAL A 491 -8.79 18.04 10.28
N GLN A 492 -8.55 18.30 9.00
CA GLN A 492 -8.51 19.63 8.39
C GLN A 492 -9.76 19.82 7.52
N GLY A 493 -10.52 20.88 7.81
CA GLY A 493 -11.83 21.15 7.24
C GLY A 493 -12.98 20.53 8.03
N GLU A 494 -14.21 20.86 7.64
CA GLU A 494 -15.42 20.38 8.30
C GLU A 494 -15.60 18.85 8.12
N PRO A 495 -15.80 18.05 9.19
CA PRO A 495 -15.90 16.59 9.09
C PRO A 495 -17.02 16.08 8.16
N GLY A 496 -18.10 16.87 8.02
CA GLY A 496 -19.21 16.56 7.10
C GLY A 496 -18.95 16.92 5.63
N ASN A 497 -17.84 17.61 5.32
CA ASN A 497 -17.45 17.95 3.96
C ASN A 497 -16.62 16.80 3.37
N PRO A 498 -16.98 16.20 2.21
CA PRO A 498 -16.21 15.11 1.61
C PRO A 498 -14.78 15.49 1.20
N ALA A 499 -14.45 16.78 1.11
CA ALA A 499 -13.12 17.28 0.80
C ALA A 499 -12.22 17.50 2.04
N HIS A 500 -12.66 17.11 3.25
CA HIS A 500 -11.80 17.20 4.43
C HIS A 500 -10.56 16.29 4.29
N LEU A 501 -9.43 16.76 4.79
CA LEU A 501 -8.24 15.91 4.96
C LEU A 501 -8.26 15.35 6.37
N ARG A 502 -7.87 14.10 6.54
CA ARG A 502 -7.73 13.50 7.86
C ARG A 502 -6.56 12.56 7.94
N ALA A 503 -6.03 12.43 9.14
CA ALA A 503 -5.11 11.37 9.53
C ALA A 503 -5.55 10.77 10.86
N SER A 504 -5.10 9.56 11.16
CA SER A 504 -5.50 8.86 12.38
C SER A 504 -4.36 8.03 12.95
N MET A 505 -4.36 7.85 14.26
CA MET A 505 -3.48 6.90 14.94
C MET A 505 -4.20 6.24 16.12
N PRO A 506 -3.74 5.07 16.59
CA PRO A 506 -4.22 4.48 17.83
C PRO A 506 -4.04 5.42 19.02
N THR A 507 -5.06 5.51 19.89
CA THR A 507 -5.03 6.43 21.04
C THR A 507 -3.95 6.06 22.04
N ASP A 508 -3.69 4.76 22.23
CA ASP A 508 -2.63 4.24 23.08
C ASP A 508 -1.23 4.64 22.56
N VAL A 509 -1.00 4.59 21.25
CA VAL A 509 0.23 5.12 20.63
C VAL A 509 0.35 6.62 20.87
N ALA A 510 -0.74 7.36 20.68
CA ALA A 510 -0.75 8.82 20.86
C ALA A 510 -0.40 9.25 22.30
N VAL A 511 -0.90 8.53 23.32
CA VAL A 511 -0.67 8.87 24.73
C VAL A 511 0.62 8.30 25.32
N ASN A 512 1.25 7.33 24.67
CA ASN A 512 2.47 6.66 25.16
C ASN A 512 3.73 7.12 24.45
N THR A 513 3.65 7.66 23.24
CA THR A 513 4.82 8.19 22.53
C THR A 513 5.41 9.39 23.29
N PRO A 514 6.71 9.37 23.66
CA PRO A 514 7.36 10.51 24.32
C PRO A 514 7.26 11.80 23.50
N VAL A 515 7.04 12.93 24.19
CA VAL A 515 6.88 14.25 23.57
C VAL A 515 8.11 14.59 22.72
N GLU A 516 9.30 14.34 23.26
CA GLU A 516 10.57 14.61 22.62
C GLU A 516 10.71 13.85 21.30
N GLN A 517 10.23 12.60 21.25
CA GLN A 517 10.29 11.77 20.06
C GLN A 517 9.36 12.31 18.96
N SER A 518 8.11 12.64 19.29
CA SER A 518 7.15 13.21 18.33
C SER A 518 7.61 14.58 17.81
N LEU A 519 8.15 15.43 18.69
CA LEU A 519 8.68 16.74 18.31
C LEU A 519 9.95 16.64 17.44
N ALA A 520 10.85 15.71 17.74
CA ALA A 520 12.05 15.48 16.92
C ALA A 520 11.67 15.06 15.49
N LYS A 521 10.73 14.12 15.35
CA LYS A 521 10.24 13.70 14.03
C LYS A 521 9.50 14.84 13.30
N LEU A 522 8.73 15.65 14.02
CA LEU A 522 8.07 16.84 13.45
C LEU A 522 9.08 17.86 12.90
N GLN A 523 10.16 18.13 13.66
CA GLN A 523 11.25 19.02 13.23
C GLN A 523 12.01 18.50 12.01
N GLU A 524 12.21 17.17 11.93
CA GLU A 524 12.85 16.53 10.77
C GLU A 524 12.02 16.72 9.50
N LEU A 525 10.69 16.51 9.58
CA LEU A 525 9.77 16.74 8.47
C LEU A 525 9.79 18.22 8.01
N GLU A 526 9.84 19.16 8.95
CA GLU A 526 9.97 20.59 8.61
C GLU A 526 11.29 20.90 7.90
N THR A 527 12.40 20.41 8.45
CA THR A 527 13.74 20.63 7.90
C THR A 527 13.82 20.08 6.47
N ARG A 528 13.25 18.88 6.25
CA ARG A 528 13.13 18.27 4.92
C ARG A 528 12.28 19.11 3.98
N THR A 529 11.14 19.63 4.45
CA THR A 529 10.25 20.48 3.66
C THR A 529 10.94 21.79 3.25
N LEU A 530 11.67 22.42 4.17
CA LEU A 530 12.41 23.65 3.94
C LEU A 530 13.58 23.43 2.96
N ALA A 531 14.33 22.34 3.09
CA ALA A 531 15.41 21.98 2.17
C ALA A 531 14.88 21.71 0.75
N GLN A 532 13.71 21.07 0.62
CA GLN A 532 13.03 20.87 -0.66
C GLN A 532 12.53 22.18 -1.26
N ALA A 533 12.02 23.11 -0.45
CA ALA A 533 11.61 24.43 -0.92
C ALA A 533 12.82 25.27 -1.41
N GLN A 534 13.94 25.23 -0.67
CA GLN A 534 15.16 25.95 -1.04
C GLN A 534 15.80 25.40 -2.32
N SER A 535 15.91 24.07 -2.46
CA SER A 535 16.40 23.45 -3.70
C SER A 535 15.54 23.81 -4.92
N ARG A 536 14.20 23.82 -4.78
CA ARG A 536 13.29 24.27 -5.85
C ARG A 536 13.49 25.73 -6.24
N VAL A 537 13.76 26.62 -5.28
CA VAL A 537 14.04 28.04 -5.56
C VAL A 537 15.39 28.19 -6.25
N GLN A 538 16.41 27.44 -5.81
CA GLN A 538 17.75 27.48 -6.38
C GLN A 538 17.81 26.90 -7.81
N GLU A 539 17.07 25.83 -8.07
CA GLU A 539 16.87 25.29 -9.42
C GLU A 539 16.14 26.29 -10.32
N ARG A 540 15.11 26.98 -9.81
CA ARG A 540 14.41 28.03 -10.57
C ARG A 540 15.32 29.22 -10.88
N SER A 541 16.20 29.62 -9.97
CA SER A 541 17.14 30.72 -10.20
C SER A 541 18.25 30.33 -11.18
N MET A 542 18.80 29.11 -11.09
CA MET A 542 19.79 28.62 -12.04
C MET A 542 19.20 28.46 -13.45
N ALA A 543 17.96 27.97 -13.56
CA ALA A 543 17.27 27.85 -14.85
C ALA A 543 16.97 29.22 -15.49
N GLN A 544 16.68 30.25 -14.68
CA GLN A 544 16.54 31.63 -15.18
C GLN A 544 17.88 32.24 -15.61
N GLU A 545 18.97 31.96 -14.89
CA GLU A 545 20.30 32.49 -15.20
C GLU A 545 20.92 31.82 -16.44
N GLU A 546 20.66 30.52 -16.65
CA GLU A 546 21.08 29.80 -17.85
C GLU A 546 20.30 30.25 -19.11
N ALA A 547 19.06 30.71 -18.94
CA ALA A 547 18.26 31.30 -20.03
C ALA A 547 18.70 32.72 -20.43
N ILE A 548 19.47 33.41 -19.59
CA ILE A 548 19.92 34.80 -19.83
C ILE A 548 21.37 34.86 -20.38
N ARG A 549 22.11 33.74 -20.42
CA ARG A 549 23.47 33.72 -20.99
C ARG A 549 23.44 33.81 -22.53
N PRO A 550 23.99 34.88 -23.16
CA PRO A 550 24.09 34.94 -24.61
C PRO A 550 25.07 33.87 -25.11
N ARG A 551 24.66 33.09 -26.12
CA ARG A 551 25.54 32.22 -26.89
C ARG A 551 26.64 33.09 -27.53
N SER A 552 27.85 33.01 -26.99
CA SER A 552 29.03 33.62 -27.60
C SER A 552 29.34 32.86 -28.88
N ILE A 553 29.22 33.56 -30.01
CA ILE A 553 29.70 33.13 -31.32
C ILE A 553 31.22 33.19 -31.27
N GLY A 554 31.87 32.04 -31.44
CA GLY A 554 33.29 31.87 -31.71
C GLY A 554 33.45 30.91 -32.88
#